data_AF-A0A496Z2S1-F1
#
_entry.id   AF-A0A496Z2S1-F1
#
_cell.length_a   1.000
_cell.length_b   1.000
_cell.length_c   1.000
_cell.angle_alpha   90.00
_cell.angle_beta   90.00
_cell.angle_gamma   90.00
#
_symmetry.space_group_name_H-M   'P 1'
#
loop_
_entity.id
_entity.type
_entity.pdbx_description
1 polymer ?
#
loop_
_entity_poly.entity_id
_entity_poly.type
_entity_poly.pdbx_seq_one_letter_code
_entity_poly.pdbx_strand_id
1 'polypeptide(L)'
;MLLEFQDTELMRKNKGFTLIEIIVVIVIMAVLGVFGYRFLSTSMHTYSMMEKQKGLLDEAAMAMERISRELRDANSISSPTSGSTSSTLTFTKSHGSPEETSTYDITFQLFSGTLQRVGSTTVNLAEAVSVFTAERGTSEEITIFLTLQEGTGEQITLQSYICPKNLPYPDPEAPSGRNFGGCWEEDFQ
;
A
#
# COMPACT_ATOMS: atom_id res chain seq x y z
N MET A 1 -85.40 41.00 -25.58
CA MET A 1 -84.45 41.41 -24.53
C MET A 1 -83.34 40.37 -24.54
N LEU A 2 -82.20 40.74 -25.14
CA LEU A 2 -81.03 39.90 -25.37
C LEU A 2 -80.29 39.67 -24.04
N LEU A 3 -79.81 38.46 -23.79
CA LEU A 3 -78.73 38.22 -22.84
C LEU A 3 -77.54 37.66 -23.63
N GLU A 4 -76.57 38.54 -23.91
CA GLU A 4 -75.22 38.17 -24.34
C GLU A 4 -74.52 37.44 -23.17
N PHE A 5 -74.24 36.16 -23.36
CA PHE A 5 -73.23 35.45 -22.58
C PHE A 5 -71.86 35.79 -23.17
N GLN A 6 -71.03 36.49 -22.39
CA GLN A 6 -69.69 36.85 -22.79
C GLN A 6 -68.75 35.69 -22.43
N ASP A 7 -68.31 34.94 -23.44
CA ASP A 7 -67.29 33.91 -23.28
C ASP A 7 -65.99 34.54 -22.77
N THR A 8 -65.60 34.18 -21.55
CA THR A 8 -64.30 34.56 -20.98
C THR A 8 -63.25 33.63 -21.57
N GLU A 9 -62.77 33.98 -22.75
CA GLU A 9 -61.53 33.46 -23.33
C GLU A 9 -60.39 33.69 -22.33
N LEU A 10 -60.02 32.63 -21.59
CA LEU A 10 -58.78 32.56 -20.83
C LEU A 10 -57.61 32.63 -21.83
N MET A 11 -57.20 33.85 -22.14
CA MET A 11 -56.05 34.17 -22.98
C MET A 11 -54.78 33.56 -22.37
N ARG A 12 -54.47 32.31 -22.75
CA ARG A 12 -53.19 31.67 -22.47
C ARG A 12 -52.11 32.43 -23.24
N LYS A 13 -51.46 33.39 -22.57
CA LYS A 13 -50.27 34.07 -23.10
C LYS A 13 -49.18 33.03 -23.35
N ASN A 14 -49.07 32.58 -24.59
CA ASN A 14 -47.90 31.85 -25.07
C ASN A 14 -46.70 32.81 -25.00
N LYS A 15 -45.96 32.77 -23.89
CA LYS A 15 -44.69 33.47 -23.76
C LYS A 15 -43.66 32.68 -24.59
N GLY A 16 -43.35 33.18 -25.78
CA GLY A 16 -42.27 32.65 -26.60
C GLY A 16 -40.90 32.98 -26.00
N PHE A 17 -39.94 32.09 -26.21
CA PHE A 17 -38.53 32.31 -25.87
C PHE A 17 -37.97 33.49 -26.66
N THR A 18 -37.21 34.37 -26.00
CA THR A 18 -36.54 35.48 -26.70
C THR A 18 -35.18 35.04 -27.24
N LEU A 19 -34.71 35.63 -28.33
CA LEU A 19 -33.40 35.30 -28.91
C LEU A 19 -32.26 35.59 -27.91
N ILE A 20 -32.38 36.68 -27.16
CA ILE A 20 -31.40 37.04 -26.12
C ILE A 20 -31.32 35.99 -25.00
N GLU A 21 -32.45 35.36 -24.66
CA GLU A 21 -32.50 34.30 -23.65
C GLU A 21 -31.70 33.08 -24.10
N ILE A 22 -31.79 32.69 -25.37
CA ILE A 22 -30.98 31.60 -25.93
C ILE A 22 -29.49 31.95 -25.93
N ILE A 23 -29.11 33.20 -26.28
CA ILE A 23 -27.70 33.65 -26.25
C ILE A 23 -27.13 33.56 -24.83
N VAL A 24 -27.86 34.04 -23.83
CA VAL A 24 -27.39 34.01 -22.44
C VAL A 24 -27.27 32.56 -21.94
N VAL A 25 -28.22 31.69 -22.30
CA VAL A 25 -28.18 30.27 -21.93
C VAL A 25 -26.96 29.55 -22.51
N ILE A 26 -26.64 29.75 -23.79
CA ILE A 26 -25.46 29.09 -24.40
C ILE A 26 -24.15 29.59 -23.79
N VAL A 27 -24.07 30.88 -23.44
CA VAL A 27 -22.87 31.45 -22.78
C VAL A 27 -22.69 30.86 -21.39
N ILE A 28 -23.77 30.78 -20.61
CA ILE A 28 -23.74 30.18 -19.27
C ILE A 28 -23.39 28.69 -19.35
N MET A 29 -24.01 27.94 -20.29
CA MET A 29 -23.69 26.52 -20.51
C MET A 29 -22.24 26.31 -20.93
N ALA A 30 -21.67 27.18 -21.75
CA ALA A 30 -20.27 27.09 -22.16
C ALA A 30 -19.33 27.24 -20.96
N VAL A 31 -19.56 28.24 -20.11
CA VAL A 31 -18.75 28.47 -18.90
C VAL A 31 -18.88 27.30 -17.93
N LEU A 32 -20.10 26.86 -17.64
CA LEU A 32 -20.35 25.71 -16.76
C LEU A 32 -19.76 24.41 -17.31
N GLY A 33 -19.82 24.21 -18.63
CA GLY A 33 -19.27 23.04 -19.31
C GLY A 33 -17.76 22.93 -19.13
N VAL A 34 -17.01 24.04 -19.25
CA VAL A 34 -15.56 24.04 -19.03
C VAL A 34 -15.23 23.68 -17.59
N PHE A 35 -15.90 24.28 -16.60
CA PHE A 35 -15.66 23.96 -15.19
C PHE A 35 -16.02 22.51 -14.85
N GLY A 36 -17.18 22.04 -15.31
CA GLY A 36 -17.62 20.65 -15.10
C GLY A 36 -16.65 19.64 -15.71
N TYR A 37 -16.16 19.91 -16.93
CA TYR A 37 -15.19 19.05 -17.58
C TYR A 37 -13.85 18.99 -16.82
N ARG A 38 -13.33 20.15 -16.37
CA ARG A 38 -12.08 20.21 -15.59
C ARG A 38 -12.20 19.44 -14.28
N PHE A 39 -13.33 19.59 -13.58
CA PHE A 39 -13.61 18.89 -12.34
C PHE A 39 -13.66 17.37 -12.56
N LEU A 40 -14.38 16.91 -13.57
CA LEU A 40 -14.51 15.49 -13.88
C LEU A 40 -13.16 14.87 -14.28
N SER A 41 -12.39 15.55 -15.14
CA SER A 41 -11.07 15.10 -15.56
C SER A 41 -10.10 14.98 -14.40
N THR A 42 -10.11 15.95 -13.47
CA THR A 42 -9.26 15.91 -12.27
C THR A 42 -9.67 14.76 -11.36
N SER A 43 -10.98 14.58 -11.14
CA SER A 43 -11.50 13.50 -10.31
C SER A 43 -11.13 12.12 -10.85
N MET A 44 -11.23 11.91 -12.17
CA MET A 44 -10.84 10.66 -12.82
C MET A 44 -9.34 10.40 -12.71
N HIS A 45 -8.51 11.43 -12.89
CA HIS A 45 -7.05 11.31 -12.75
C HIS A 45 -6.66 10.93 -11.31
N THR A 46 -7.22 11.63 -10.31
CA THR A 46 -6.97 11.32 -8.90
C THR A 46 -7.41 9.91 -8.54
N TYR A 47 -8.58 9.48 -9.01
CA TYR A 47 -9.08 8.13 -8.75
C TYR A 47 -8.14 7.05 -9.30
N SER A 48 -7.68 7.18 -10.55
CA SER A 48 -6.76 6.22 -11.15
C SER A 48 -5.41 6.17 -10.44
N MET A 49 -4.91 7.32 -9.95
CA MET A 49 -3.67 7.35 -9.15
C MET A 49 -3.85 6.65 -7.80
N MET A 50 -4.96 6.90 -7.11
CA MET A 50 -5.28 6.25 -5.83
C MET A 50 -5.42 4.74 -5.96
N GLU A 51 -6.02 4.25 -7.06
CA GLU A 51 -6.18 2.81 -7.30
C GLU A 51 -4.82 2.10 -7.45
N LYS A 52 -3.88 2.70 -8.21
CA LYS A 52 -2.52 2.16 -8.36
C LYS A 52 -1.74 2.19 -7.05
N GLN A 53 -1.83 3.31 -6.32
CA GLN A 53 -1.18 3.45 -5.03
C GLN A 53 -1.69 2.41 -4.02
N LYS A 54 -3.00 2.16 -4.00
CA LYS A 54 -3.59 1.13 -3.16
C LYS A 54 -3.08 -0.26 -3.52
N GLY A 55 -2.96 -0.58 -4.82
CA GLY A 55 -2.41 -1.85 -5.27
C GLY A 55 -0.97 -2.08 -4.77
N LEU A 56 -0.10 -1.09 -4.94
CA LEU A 56 1.29 -1.15 -4.45
C LEU A 56 1.37 -1.28 -2.93
N LEU A 57 0.51 -0.57 -2.19
CA LEU A 57 0.46 -0.66 -0.72
C LEU A 57 0.02 -2.05 -0.27
N ASP A 58 -1.05 -2.60 -0.86
CA ASP A 58 -1.57 -3.92 -0.51
C ASP A 58 -0.51 -5.00 -0.82
N GLU A 59 0.21 -4.89 -1.94
CA GLU A 59 1.32 -5.79 -2.29
C GLU A 59 2.50 -5.69 -1.32
N ALA A 60 2.95 -4.47 -1.01
CA ALA A 60 4.01 -4.23 -0.04
C ALA A 60 3.64 -4.78 1.35
N ALA A 61 2.40 -4.57 1.79
CA ALA A 61 1.90 -5.04 3.08
C ALA A 61 1.90 -6.57 3.15
N MET A 62 1.40 -7.26 2.12
CA MET A 62 1.41 -8.73 2.06
C MET A 62 2.84 -9.30 2.08
N ALA A 63 3.76 -8.68 1.34
CA ALA A 63 5.17 -9.07 1.35
C ALA A 63 5.81 -8.89 2.74
N MET A 64 5.56 -7.74 3.38
CA MET A 64 6.04 -7.44 4.73
C MET A 64 5.47 -8.38 5.79
N GLU A 65 4.17 -8.69 5.74
CA GLU A 65 3.54 -9.65 6.64
C GLU A 65 4.17 -11.04 6.51
N ARG A 66 4.42 -11.48 5.27
CA ARG A 66 5.05 -12.77 5.03
C ARG A 66 6.48 -12.81 5.55
N ILE A 67 7.30 -11.80 5.26
CA ILE A 67 8.67 -11.67 5.81
C ILE A 67 8.62 -11.72 7.33
N SER A 68 7.77 -10.89 7.94
CA SER A 68 7.67 -10.77 9.40
C SER A 68 7.26 -12.08 10.05
N ARG A 69 6.28 -12.81 9.47
CA ARG A 69 5.86 -14.12 9.98
C ARG A 69 6.97 -15.15 9.92
N GLU A 70 7.69 -15.23 8.80
CA GLU A 70 8.78 -16.20 8.64
C GLU A 70 9.98 -15.85 9.52
N LEU A 71 10.31 -14.56 9.62
CA LEU A 71 11.41 -14.08 10.43
C LEU A 71 11.15 -14.23 11.94
N ARG A 72 9.88 -14.15 12.36
CA ARG A 72 9.50 -14.40 13.75
C ARG A 72 9.76 -15.84 14.20
N ASP A 73 9.88 -16.78 13.26
CA ASP A 73 10.26 -18.18 13.52
C ASP A 73 11.76 -18.47 13.26
N ALA A 74 12.56 -17.44 12.98
CA ALA A 74 14.00 -17.58 12.80
C ALA A 74 14.66 -18.13 14.08
N ASN A 75 15.59 -19.06 13.87
CA ASN A 75 16.44 -19.71 14.86
C ASN A 75 17.83 -19.07 14.89
N SER A 76 18.36 -18.68 13.72
CA SER A 76 19.62 -17.94 13.62
C SER A 76 19.60 -17.02 12.42
N ILE A 77 20.21 -15.84 12.53
CA ILE A 77 20.34 -14.87 11.43
C ILE A 77 21.81 -14.86 10.98
N SER A 78 22.05 -15.12 9.70
CA SER A 78 23.39 -15.09 9.11
C SER A 78 23.69 -13.75 8.42
N SER A 79 22.68 -13.09 7.84
CA SER A 79 22.77 -11.75 7.27
C SER A 79 21.48 -10.98 7.54
N PRO A 80 21.54 -9.72 7.99
CA PRO A 80 22.75 -8.98 8.38
C PRO A 80 23.39 -9.47 9.68
N THR A 81 24.67 -9.17 9.86
CA THR A 81 25.38 -9.34 11.14
C THR A 81 24.81 -8.40 12.20
N SER A 82 24.96 -8.74 13.48
CA SER A 82 24.47 -7.90 14.58
C SER A 82 25.04 -6.47 14.50
N GLY A 83 24.16 -5.47 14.63
CA GLY A 83 24.50 -4.04 14.50
C GLY A 83 24.77 -3.58 13.07
N SER A 84 24.28 -4.28 12.04
CA SER A 84 24.54 -3.98 10.63
C SER A 84 23.27 -3.97 9.79
N THR A 85 23.34 -3.29 8.64
CA THR A 85 22.28 -3.24 7.62
C THR A 85 22.74 -4.01 6.38
N SER A 86 21.83 -4.74 5.74
CA SER A 86 22.08 -5.48 4.48
C SER A 86 20.86 -5.41 3.57
N SER A 87 21.07 -5.47 2.25
CA SER A 87 20.01 -5.63 1.26
C SER A 87 19.55 -7.10 1.10
N THR A 88 20.11 -7.99 1.91
CA THR A 88 19.78 -9.42 1.91
C THR A 88 19.60 -9.89 3.34
N LEU A 89 18.46 -10.51 3.60
CA LEU A 89 18.11 -11.10 4.88
C LEU A 89 18.18 -12.62 4.75
N THR A 90 19.13 -13.26 5.42
CA THR A 90 19.27 -14.71 5.45
C THR A 90 19.20 -15.21 6.88
N PHE A 91 18.36 -16.20 7.12
CA PHE A 91 18.19 -16.82 8.42
C PHE A 91 17.78 -18.28 8.27
N THR A 92 18.00 -19.04 9.34
CA THR A 92 17.54 -20.43 9.45
C THR A 92 16.25 -20.47 10.27
N LYS A 93 15.26 -21.26 9.85
CA LYS A 93 14.02 -21.46 10.60
C LYS A 93 14.17 -22.54 11.67
N SER A 94 13.33 -22.46 12.70
CA SER A 94 13.25 -23.49 13.75
C SER A 94 12.45 -24.72 13.31
N HIS A 95 11.46 -24.51 12.45
CA HIS A 95 10.65 -25.57 11.86
C HIS A 95 10.57 -25.40 10.34
N GLY A 96 10.82 -26.47 9.60
CA GLY A 96 10.60 -26.47 8.14
C GLY A 96 9.14 -26.71 7.78
N SER A 97 8.77 -26.30 6.57
CA SER A 97 7.59 -26.85 5.93
C SER A 97 7.85 -28.31 5.53
N PRO A 98 6.81 -29.15 5.35
CA PRO A 98 6.97 -30.55 4.93
C PRO A 98 7.71 -30.75 3.60
N GLU A 99 7.95 -29.68 2.85
CA GLU A 99 8.57 -29.67 1.51
C GLU A 99 10.06 -29.27 1.52
N GLU A 100 10.63 -28.90 2.68
CA GLU A 100 12.01 -28.45 2.83
C GLU A 100 12.91 -29.60 3.35
N THR A 101 13.47 -30.40 2.43
CA THR A 101 14.13 -31.68 2.76
C THR A 101 15.49 -31.56 3.46
N SER A 102 16.19 -30.43 3.50
CA SER A 102 17.50 -30.38 4.19
C SER A 102 18.04 -29.00 4.62
N THR A 103 17.43 -27.90 4.20
CA THR A 103 18.00 -26.56 4.47
C THR A 103 16.88 -25.63 4.89
N TYR A 104 16.79 -25.34 6.19
CA TYR A 104 15.86 -24.37 6.76
C TYR A 104 16.29 -22.92 6.49
N ASP A 105 17.22 -22.72 5.57
CA ASP A 105 17.83 -21.44 5.24
C ASP A 105 16.94 -20.70 4.26
N ILE A 106 16.35 -19.60 4.72
CA ILE A 106 15.54 -18.71 3.92
C ILE A 106 16.32 -17.44 3.68
N THR A 107 16.36 -17.02 2.41
CA THR A 107 16.97 -15.77 1.98
C THR A 107 15.92 -14.89 1.32
N PHE A 108 15.73 -13.68 1.84
CA PHE A 108 15.00 -12.62 1.16
C PHE A 108 16.00 -11.71 0.45
N GLN A 109 15.83 -11.55 -0.86
CA GLN A 109 16.72 -10.75 -1.69
C GLN A 109 15.95 -9.99 -2.75
N LEU A 110 16.47 -8.83 -3.12
CA LEU A 110 16.00 -8.08 -4.27
C LEU A 110 16.72 -8.57 -5.54
N PHE A 111 15.97 -9.02 -6.52
CA PHE A 111 16.50 -9.42 -7.82
C PHE A 111 15.78 -8.66 -8.93
N SER A 112 16.48 -7.74 -9.61
CA SER A 112 15.96 -6.99 -10.75
C SER A 112 14.62 -6.27 -10.48
N GLY A 113 14.42 -5.71 -9.29
CA GLY A 113 13.19 -5.01 -8.91
C GLY A 113 12.07 -5.93 -8.40
N THR A 114 12.32 -7.23 -8.28
CA THR A 114 11.39 -8.19 -7.65
C THR A 114 11.97 -8.66 -6.32
N LEU A 115 11.21 -8.52 -5.25
CA LEU A 115 11.56 -9.11 -3.97
C LEU A 115 11.24 -10.60 -4.01
N GLN A 116 12.24 -11.42 -3.73
CA GLN A 116 12.15 -12.87 -3.80
C GLN A 116 12.47 -13.51 -2.46
N ARG A 117 11.69 -14.54 -2.13
CA ARG A 117 12.02 -15.50 -1.09
C ARG A 117 12.71 -16.70 -1.74
N VAL A 118 13.96 -16.95 -1.37
CA VAL A 118 14.75 -18.09 -1.81
C VAL A 118 14.86 -19.08 -0.65
N GLY A 119 14.32 -20.28 -0.85
CA GLY A 119 14.51 -21.44 0.03
C GLY A 119 14.73 -22.67 -0.84
N SER A 120 13.96 -23.74 -0.64
CA SER A 120 13.92 -24.89 -1.56
C SER A 120 13.38 -24.51 -2.95
N THR A 121 12.40 -23.60 -2.98
CA THR A 121 11.86 -22.97 -4.18
C THR A 121 11.98 -21.46 -4.05
N THR A 122 12.23 -20.79 -5.18
CA THR A 122 12.19 -19.32 -5.23
C THR A 122 10.76 -18.86 -5.51
N VAL A 123 10.26 -17.97 -4.67
CA VAL A 123 8.91 -17.40 -4.77
C VAL A 123 9.02 -15.88 -4.82
N ASN A 124 8.40 -15.26 -5.83
CA ASN A 124 8.27 -13.81 -5.91
C ASN A 124 7.24 -13.33 -4.88
N LEU A 125 7.57 -12.27 -4.14
CA LEU A 125 6.71 -11.70 -3.10
C LEU A 125 6.07 -10.39 -3.52
N ALA A 126 6.88 -9.53 -4.14
CA ALA A 126 6.46 -8.23 -4.62
C ALA A 126 7.29 -7.83 -5.84
N GLU A 127 6.65 -7.17 -6.80
CA GLU A 127 7.30 -6.53 -7.94
C GLU A 127 7.48 -5.01 -7.70
N ALA A 128 8.21 -4.35 -8.60
CA ALA A 128 8.49 -2.91 -8.52
C ALA A 128 9.12 -2.45 -7.19
N VAL A 129 9.90 -3.31 -6.55
CA VAL A 129 10.63 -2.99 -5.32
C VAL A 129 11.89 -2.21 -5.65
N SER A 130 11.95 -0.98 -5.15
CA SER A 130 13.10 -0.07 -5.34
C SER A 130 14.15 -0.24 -4.24
N VAL A 131 13.72 -0.45 -3.00
CA VAL A 131 14.60 -0.65 -1.85
C VAL A 131 14.07 -1.79 -1.00
N PHE A 132 14.96 -2.70 -0.63
CA PHE A 132 14.74 -3.66 0.44
C PHE A 132 16.00 -3.67 1.30
N THR A 133 15.84 -3.34 2.58
CA THR A 133 16.93 -3.40 3.54
C THR A 133 16.44 -4.02 4.84
N ALA A 134 17.28 -4.88 5.41
CA ALA A 134 17.13 -5.41 6.74
C ALA A 134 18.26 -4.88 7.60
N GLU A 135 17.93 -4.34 8.75
CA GLU A 135 18.85 -3.90 9.78
C GLU A 135 18.67 -4.80 10.99
N ARG A 136 19.77 -5.37 11.49
CA ARG A 136 19.76 -6.14 12.73
C ARG A 136 20.39 -5.30 13.82
N GLY A 137 19.63 -5.04 14.88
CA GLY A 137 20.12 -4.34 16.04
C GLY A 137 21.07 -5.21 16.88
N THR A 138 21.60 -4.62 17.94
CA THR A 138 22.50 -5.32 18.87
C THR A 138 21.77 -6.28 19.78
N SER A 139 20.44 -6.13 19.89
CA SER A 139 19.59 -6.91 20.78
C SER A 139 18.75 -7.97 20.03
N GLU A 140 19.21 -8.35 18.82
CA GLU A 140 18.60 -9.35 17.93
C GLU A 140 17.25 -8.94 17.30
N GLU A 141 16.83 -7.70 17.48
CA GLU A 141 15.77 -7.07 16.70
C GLU A 141 16.16 -6.91 15.24
N ILE A 142 15.17 -7.03 14.36
CA ILE A 142 15.32 -6.73 12.95
C ILE A 142 14.30 -5.67 12.55
N THR A 143 14.79 -4.58 11.99
CA THR A 143 13.97 -3.60 11.27
C THR A 143 14.10 -3.87 9.79
N ILE A 144 12.98 -3.93 9.07
CA ILE A 144 13.02 -3.97 7.60
C ILE A 144 12.30 -2.81 6.99
N PHE A 145 12.97 -2.24 6.00
CA PHE A 145 12.47 -1.17 5.16
C PHE A 145 12.22 -1.74 3.77
N LEU A 146 10.99 -1.60 3.30
CA LEU A 146 10.55 -2.02 2.00
C LEU A 146 9.95 -0.83 1.27
N THR A 147 10.50 -0.52 0.10
CA THR A 147 10.06 0.61 -0.69
C THR A 147 9.69 0.17 -2.10
N LEU A 148 8.43 0.34 -2.47
CA LEU A 148 7.91 0.05 -3.81
C LEU A 148 7.73 1.35 -4.60
N GLN A 149 8.07 1.29 -5.89
CA GLN A 149 7.87 2.40 -6.81
C GLN A 149 7.67 1.88 -8.23
N GLU A 150 6.52 2.21 -8.81
CA GLU A 150 6.23 1.92 -10.22
C GLU A 150 6.55 3.14 -11.10
N GLY A 151 7.54 3.01 -11.99
CA GLY A 151 7.94 4.07 -12.92
C GLY A 151 8.50 5.33 -12.24
N THR A 152 8.16 6.52 -12.74
CA THR A 152 8.50 7.82 -12.11
C THR A 152 7.44 8.28 -11.11
N GLY A 153 6.54 7.37 -10.70
CA GLY A 153 5.40 7.66 -9.84
C GLY A 153 5.75 7.80 -8.36
N GLU A 154 4.69 7.87 -7.54
CA GLU A 154 4.76 7.95 -6.09
C GLU A 154 5.42 6.69 -5.49
N GLN A 155 6.25 6.91 -4.46
CA GLN A 155 6.99 5.87 -3.78
C GLN A 155 6.32 5.57 -2.44
N ILE A 156 6.13 4.29 -2.13
CA ILE A 156 5.55 3.83 -0.87
C ILE A 156 6.64 3.12 -0.09
N THR A 157 6.91 3.57 1.13
CA THR A 157 7.85 2.93 2.05
C THR A 157 7.09 2.37 3.24
N LEU A 158 7.31 1.10 3.54
CA LEU A 158 6.88 0.43 4.75
C LEU A 158 8.08 0.07 5.61
N GLN A 159 7.89 0.20 6.92
CA GLN A 159 8.85 -0.24 7.92
C GLN A 159 8.17 -1.24 8.85
N SER A 160 8.87 -2.30 9.22
CA SER A 160 8.41 -3.20 10.28
C SER A 160 9.55 -3.56 11.21
N TYR A 161 9.23 -3.63 12.49
CA TYR A 161 10.11 -4.02 13.57
C TYR A 161 9.74 -5.42 14.07
N ILE A 162 10.70 -6.34 14.06
CA ILE A 162 10.47 -7.76 14.33
C ILE A 162 11.49 -8.28 15.34
N CYS A 163 10.99 -8.90 16.42
CA CYS A 163 11.79 -9.69 17.36
C CYS A 163 11.58 -11.19 17.10
N PRO A 164 12.60 -11.93 16.63
CA PRO A 164 12.50 -13.37 16.43
C PRO A 164 12.30 -14.14 17.75
N LYS A 165 11.38 -15.12 17.75
CA LYS A 165 10.98 -15.82 18.98
C LYS A 165 12.04 -16.76 19.55
N ASN A 166 12.92 -17.27 18.69
CA ASN A 166 13.86 -18.32 19.06
C ASN A 166 15.29 -17.78 19.24
N LEU A 167 15.48 -16.46 19.11
CA LEU A 167 16.75 -15.79 19.41
C LEU A 167 16.79 -15.27 20.85
N PRO A 168 17.96 -15.34 21.51
CA PRO A 168 18.11 -14.82 22.86
C PRO A 168 17.85 -13.30 22.90
N TYR A 169 17.12 -12.86 23.93
CA TYR A 169 16.95 -11.43 24.24
C TYR A 169 18.05 -11.01 25.22
N PRO A 170 18.65 -9.82 25.08
CA PRO A 170 19.70 -9.37 26.01
C PRO A 170 19.18 -8.83 27.35
N ASP A 171 17.90 -8.94 27.66
CA ASP A 171 17.42 -8.67 29.02
C ASP A 171 17.76 -9.84 29.96
N PRO A 172 18.61 -9.63 30.97
CA PRO A 172 19.01 -10.66 31.93
C PRO A 172 17.86 -11.12 32.84
N GLU A 173 16.75 -10.39 32.91
CA GLU A 173 15.53 -10.76 33.66
C GLU A 173 14.49 -11.46 32.78
N ALA A 174 14.72 -11.55 31.47
CA ALA A 174 13.79 -12.23 30.58
C ALA A 174 13.70 -13.73 30.92
N PRO A 175 12.49 -14.28 31.05
CA PRO A 175 12.31 -15.70 31.33
C PRO A 175 13.03 -16.54 30.28
N SER A 176 13.79 -17.55 30.72
CA SER A 176 14.48 -18.50 29.86
C SER A 176 13.46 -19.31 29.04
N GLY A 177 13.08 -18.78 27.88
CA GLY A 177 11.99 -19.28 27.04
C GLY A 177 11.95 -18.54 25.70
N ARG A 178 10.85 -18.71 24.94
CA ARG A 178 10.67 -17.98 23.68
C ARG A 178 10.72 -16.47 23.94
N ASN A 179 11.53 -15.79 23.16
CA ASN A 179 11.71 -14.36 23.22
C ASN A 179 10.46 -13.66 22.67
N PHE A 180 9.87 -12.81 23.49
CA PHE A 180 8.85 -11.86 23.06
C PHE A 180 9.35 -10.40 23.16
N GLY A 181 10.52 -10.18 23.76
CA GLY A 181 11.52 -9.17 23.40
C GLY A 181 11.10 -7.71 23.37
N GLY A 182 10.10 -7.29 24.13
CA GLY A 182 9.68 -5.88 24.11
C GLY A 182 8.89 -5.47 22.85
N CYS A 183 8.72 -6.37 21.87
CA CYS A 183 7.94 -6.16 20.63
C CYS A 183 6.41 -6.03 20.86
N TRP A 184 6.00 -5.58 22.04
CA TRP A 184 4.64 -5.16 22.38
C TRP A 184 4.48 -3.63 22.29
N GLU A 185 5.58 -2.88 22.30
CA GLU A 185 5.60 -1.46 21.96
C GLU A 185 5.75 -1.35 20.43
N GLU A 186 4.64 -1.14 19.74
CA GLU A 186 4.64 -0.69 18.35
C GLU A 186 5.09 0.77 18.36
N ASP A 187 6.39 1.03 18.24
CA ASP A 187 6.91 2.37 17.98
C ASP A 187 6.59 2.74 16.53
N PHE A 188 5.43 3.36 16.34
CA PHE A 188 5.09 4.06 15.11
C PHE A 188 5.90 5.37 15.06
N GLN A 189 7.07 5.36 14.41
CA GLN A 189 7.76 6.59 14.00
C GLN A 189 7.46 6.94 12.54
#